data_AF-A0A951DJP4-F1
#
_entry.id   AF-A0A951DJP4-F1
#
_cell.length_a   1.000
_cell.length_b   1.000
_cell.length_c   1.000
_cell.angle_alpha   90.00
_cell.angle_beta   90.00
_cell.angle_gamma   90.00
#
_symmetry.space_group_name_H-M   'P 1'
#
loop_
_entity.id
_entity.type
_entity.pdbx_description
1 polymer ?
#
loop_
_entity_poly.entity_id
_entity_poly.type
_entity_poly.pdbx_seq_one_letter_code
_entity_poly.pdbx_strand_id
1 'polypeptide(L)'
;MHFPLILLFALHAATASLPSARDVIDRYVAARGGREKMDAIHSLIYRGRYSEGSHVSDHAAMSLMRPYYKLVGDAEHPDPDFAEGYDGSAWEFYGDPGVVVRTVGAASSAGRHATDIDGPLVAALRNGWDVKLAGIEPVGDRRAYLLVITMPDGFVQQELVDTETSLLIAERHAAPIHAFGEKVTSEERVGDYRDVDGVLFAFSHREVEIATGRVLNEMQWTSIVANTVSDAKVFSPPDWNRTPLQRFLDQLYAERADADAVLWSYRDFKRTQPSIDTHDGIAFIGYQMLKMGDVVPATKLLEANAADYPHAANAAFDLGRAYETASRTADAIREYQRALTIDPTYARAKAALERLPGHVRGSVRP
;
A
#
# COMPACT_ATOMS: atom_id res chain seq x y z
N MET A 1 -27.49 56.76 55.04
CA MET A 1 -27.17 56.42 53.64
C MET A 1 -26.89 54.93 53.57
N HIS A 2 -27.85 54.16 53.04
CA HIS A 2 -27.69 52.72 52.81
C HIS A 2 -27.14 52.53 51.39
N PHE A 3 -25.96 51.91 51.27
CA PHE A 3 -25.46 51.41 49.99
C PHE A 3 -25.88 49.94 49.84
N PRO A 4 -26.59 49.55 48.76
CA PRO A 4 -26.90 48.16 48.52
C PRO A 4 -25.67 47.46 47.91
N LEU A 5 -25.33 46.30 48.48
CA LEU A 5 -24.31 45.40 47.96
C LEU A 5 -24.91 44.66 46.75
N ILE A 6 -24.49 45.02 45.53
CA ILE A 6 -24.82 44.27 44.32
C ILE A 6 -23.89 43.06 44.26
N LEU A 7 -24.44 41.87 44.53
CA LEU A 7 -23.77 40.60 44.24
C LEU A 7 -23.77 40.38 42.71
N LEU A 8 -22.60 40.49 42.09
CA LEU A 8 -22.37 40.03 40.72
C LEU A 8 -22.21 38.50 40.73
N PHE A 9 -23.19 37.77 40.22
CA PHE A 9 -23.01 36.35 39.88
C PHE A 9 -22.24 36.26 38.56
N ALA A 10 -20.95 35.96 38.63
CA ALA A 10 -20.17 35.57 37.47
C ALA A 10 -20.49 34.11 37.11
N LEU A 11 -21.29 33.90 36.06
CA LEU A 11 -21.40 32.59 35.41
C LEU A 11 -20.02 32.19 34.86
N HIS A 12 -19.33 31.30 35.56
CA HIS A 12 -18.20 30.59 35.00
C HIS A 12 -18.76 29.46 34.12
N ALA A 13 -18.78 29.68 32.81
CA ALA A 13 -18.91 28.58 31.87
C ALA A 13 -17.67 27.69 32.04
N ALA A 14 -17.84 26.53 32.67
CA ALA A 14 -16.79 25.54 32.76
C ALA A 14 -16.48 25.07 31.33
N THR A 15 -15.33 25.48 30.80
CA THR A 15 -14.77 24.84 29.60
C THR A 15 -14.41 23.43 30.00
N ALA A 16 -15.21 22.45 29.59
CA ALA A 16 -14.89 21.05 29.78
C ALA A 16 -13.52 20.76 29.14
N SER A 17 -12.55 20.35 29.95
CA SER A 17 -11.24 19.91 29.47
C SER A 17 -11.42 18.73 28.53
N LEU A 18 -10.66 18.68 27.43
CA LEU A 18 -10.64 17.53 26.55
C LEU A 18 -10.27 16.26 27.34
N PRO A 19 -10.84 15.09 27.00
CA PRO A 19 -10.39 13.82 27.56
C PRO A 19 -8.93 13.55 27.22
N SER A 20 -8.28 12.59 27.89
CA SER A 20 -6.98 12.11 27.42
C SER A 20 -7.14 11.30 26.13
N ALA A 21 -6.07 11.16 25.35
CA ALA A 21 -6.05 10.26 24.19
C ALA A 21 -6.44 8.83 24.58
N ARG A 22 -5.97 8.36 25.76
CA ARG A 22 -6.32 7.06 26.30
C ARG A 22 -7.81 6.93 26.59
N ASP A 23 -8.44 7.93 27.20
CA ASP A 23 -9.89 7.89 27.48
C ASP A 23 -10.71 7.77 26.19
N VAL A 24 -10.29 8.46 25.12
CA VAL A 24 -10.97 8.36 23.81
C VAL A 24 -10.81 6.95 23.23
N ILE A 25 -9.61 6.37 23.30
CA ILE A 25 -9.37 5.01 22.78
C ILE A 25 -10.10 3.96 23.62
N ASP A 26 -10.14 4.10 24.95
CA ASP A 26 -10.87 3.18 25.83
C ASP A 26 -12.38 3.21 25.53
N ARG A 27 -12.94 4.40 25.25
CA ARG A 27 -14.33 4.55 24.78
C ARG A 27 -14.54 3.92 23.40
N TYR A 28 -13.59 4.09 22.49
CA TYR A 28 -13.62 3.44 21.17
C TYR A 28 -13.63 1.91 21.27
N VAL A 29 -12.76 1.33 22.11
CA VAL A 29 -12.74 -0.11 22.39
C VAL A 29 -14.06 -0.57 22.99
N ALA A 30 -14.62 0.17 23.96
CA ALA A 30 -15.90 -0.16 24.55
C ALA A 30 -17.05 -0.11 23.52
N ALA A 31 -17.10 0.93 22.68
CA ALA A 31 -18.11 1.11 21.65
C ALA A 31 -18.06 0.00 20.59
N ARG A 32 -16.86 -0.53 20.28
CA ARG A 32 -16.69 -1.65 19.35
C ARG A 32 -17.06 -3.02 19.92
N GLY A 33 -17.34 -3.16 21.22
CA GLY A 33 -17.71 -4.45 21.82
C GLY A 33 -16.86 -4.87 23.02
N GLY A 34 -15.80 -4.10 23.33
CA GLY A 34 -14.93 -4.30 24.48
C GLY A 34 -13.73 -5.22 24.21
N ARG A 35 -12.69 -5.05 25.04
CA ARG A 35 -11.38 -5.70 24.90
C ARG A 35 -11.46 -7.21 24.79
N GLU A 36 -12.22 -7.86 25.68
CA GLU A 36 -12.33 -9.33 25.74
C GLU A 36 -12.83 -9.93 24.41
N LYS A 37 -13.86 -9.35 23.82
CA LYS A 37 -14.41 -9.83 22.54
C LYS A 37 -13.48 -9.54 21.37
N MET A 38 -12.85 -8.37 21.35
CA MET A 38 -11.85 -8.02 20.33
C MET A 38 -10.65 -8.97 20.37
N ASP A 39 -10.16 -9.31 21.57
CA ASP A 39 -9.04 -10.23 21.76
C ASP A 39 -9.41 -11.68 21.37
N ALA A 40 -10.69 -12.07 21.48
CA ALA A 40 -11.20 -13.37 21.05
C ALA A 40 -11.29 -13.54 19.51
N ILE A 41 -11.15 -12.46 18.74
CA ILE A 41 -11.00 -12.53 17.29
C ILE A 41 -9.53 -12.77 16.95
N HIS A 42 -9.25 -13.93 16.38
CA HIS A 42 -7.92 -14.39 15.98
C HIS A 42 -7.69 -14.34 14.47
N SER A 43 -8.75 -14.47 13.67
CA SER A 43 -8.69 -14.31 12.22
C SER A 43 -9.94 -13.61 11.68
N LEU A 44 -9.81 -12.95 10.54
CA LEU A 44 -10.91 -12.34 9.80
C LEU A 44 -10.75 -12.62 8.30
N ILE A 45 -11.86 -12.87 7.61
CA ILE A 45 -11.94 -12.78 6.15
C ILE A 45 -13.01 -11.76 5.77
N TYR A 46 -12.57 -10.70 5.11
CA TYR A 46 -13.39 -9.66 4.49
C TYR A 46 -13.65 -10.04 3.03
N ARG A 47 -14.88 -9.88 2.57
CA ARG A 47 -15.28 -10.07 1.17
C ARG A 47 -16.19 -8.92 0.77
N GLY A 48 -16.03 -8.41 -0.45
CA GLY A 48 -16.75 -7.22 -0.88
C GLY A 48 -16.42 -6.76 -2.29
N ARG A 49 -16.75 -5.49 -2.54
CA ARG A 49 -16.52 -4.81 -3.80
C ARG A 49 -15.53 -3.67 -3.59
N TYR A 50 -14.54 -3.59 -4.46
CA TYR A 50 -13.53 -2.53 -4.50
C TYR A 50 -13.62 -1.76 -5.82
N SER A 51 -13.36 -0.47 -5.79
CA SER A 51 -13.16 0.33 -7.00
C SER A 51 -12.08 1.40 -6.83
N GLU A 52 -11.27 1.58 -7.86
CA GLU A 52 -10.22 2.61 -7.96
C GLU A 52 -10.14 3.10 -9.40
N GLY A 53 -10.42 4.39 -9.63
CA GLY A 53 -10.52 4.94 -10.98
C GLY A 53 -11.52 4.17 -11.85
N SER A 54 -11.04 3.54 -12.93
CA SER A 54 -11.86 2.68 -13.80
C SER A 54 -11.82 1.19 -13.41
N HIS A 55 -10.96 0.80 -12.47
CA HIS A 55 -10.86 -0.58 -12.00
C HIS A 55 -11.98 -0.86 -10.99
N VAL A 56 -12.62 -2.01 -11.13
CA VAL A 56 -13.64 -2.50 -10.21
C VAL A 56 -13.46 -4.00 -10.04
N SER A 57 -13.48 -4.47 -8.79
CA SER A 57 -13.50 -5.88 -8.43
C SER A 57 -14.72 -6.18 -7.58
N ASP A 58 -15.57 -7.12 -8.04
CA ASP A 58 -16.75 -7.62 -7.33
C ASP A 58 -16.44 -8.76 -6.34
N HIS A 59 -15.18 -9.17 -6.29
CA HIS A 59 -14.69 -10.28 -5.49
C HIS A 59 -13.47 -9.86 -4.67
N ALA A 60 -13.42 -8.58 -4.27
CA ALA A 60 -12.35 -8.09 -3.42
C ALA A 60 -12.39 -8.81 -2.08
N ALA A 61 -11.23 -9.25 -1.61
CA ALA A 61 -11.10 -9.93 -0.34
C ALA A 61 -9.84 -9.49 0.39
N MET A 62 -9.89 -9.55 1.71
CA MET A 62 -8.74 -9.34 2.58
C MET A 62 -8.86 -10.30 3.76
N SER A 63 -7.77 -10.95 4.12
CA SER A 63 -7.72 -11.84 5.27
C SER A 63 -6.68 -11.33 6.26
N LEU A 64 -7.00 -11.42 7.55
CA LEU A 64 -6.10 -11.07 8.65
C LEU A 64 -6.05 -12.21 9.65
N MET A 65 -4.90 -12.42 10.28
CA MET A 65 -4.76 -13.34 11.40
C MET A 65 -3.71 -12.83 12.40
N ARG A 66 -3.99 -12.96 13.70
CA ARG A 66 -3.01 -12.59 14.73
C ARG A 66 -1.75 -13.46 14.60
N PRO A 67 -0.56 -12.92 14.92
CA PRO A 67 -0.33 -11.59 15.49
C PRO A 67 -0.17 -10.45 14.46
N TYR A 68 0.05 -10.75 13.19
CA TYR A 68 0.33 -9.74 12.15
C TYR A 68 0.06 -10.22 10.72
N TYR A 69 -0.48 -11.42 10.55
CA TYR A 69 -0.63 -12.02 9.23
C TYR A 69 -1.69 -11.27 8.43
N LYS A 70 -1.34 -10.93 7.19
CA LYS A 70 -2.24 -10.28 6.24
C LYS A 70 -2.13 -10.95 4.88
N LEU A 71 -3.26 -11.09 4.21
CA LEU A 71 -3.37 -11.47 2.81
C LEU A 71 -4.36 -10.51 2.15
N VAL A 72 -3.97 -9.85 1.06
CA VAL A 72 -4.93 -9.23 0.15
C VAL A 72 -5.43 -10.35 -0.76
N GLY A 73 -6.60 -10.88 -0.41
CA GLY A 73 -7.15 -12.10 -0.94
C GLY A 73 -7.99 -12.86 0.08
N ASP A 74 -8.69 -13.88 -0.40
CA ASP A 74 -9.49 -14.78 0.41
C ASP A 74 -8.62 -15.98 0.85
N ALA A 75 -8.35 -16.09 2.15
CA ALA A 75 -7.54 -17.18 2.69
C ALA A 75 -8.17 -18.57 2.52
N GLU A 76 -9.49 -18.66 2.30
CA GLU A 76 -10.18 -19.93 1.99
C GLU A 76 -10.16 -20.23 0.48
N HIS A 77 -9.95 -19.21 -0.35
CA HIS A 77 -9.93 -19.31 -1.82
C HIS A 77 -8.80 -18.47 -2.42
N PRO A 78 -7.52 -18.85 -2.19
CA PRO A 78 -6.38 -18.05 -2.61
C PRO A 78 -6.30 -17.95 -4.14
N ASP A 79 -5.95 -16.77 -4.63
CA ASP A 79 -5.74 -16.50 -6.06
C ASP A 79 -4.39 -17.11 -6.51
N PRO A 80 -4.37 -17.96 -7.55
CA PRO A 80 -3.15 -18.59 -8.04
C PRO A 80 -2.28 -17.70 -8.93
N ASP A 81 -2.81 -16.57 -9.41
CA ASP A 81 -2.16 -15.70 -10.39
C ASP A 81 -1.50 -14.48 -9.73
N PHE A 82 -2.09 -13.98 -8.65
CA PHE A 82 -1.51 -12.89 -7.87
C PHE A 82 -1.95 -12.94 -6.42
N ALA A 83 -1.01 -12.73 -5.50
CA ALA A 83 -1.33 -12.52 -4.09
C ALA A 83 -0.31 -11.57 -3.47
N GLU A 84 -0.74 -10.78 -2.50
CA GLU A 84 0.19 -10.02 -1.67
C GLU A 84 -0.20 -10.16 -0.20
N GLY A 85 0.80 -10.07 0.68
CA GLY A 85 0.58 -10.33 2.08
C GLY A 85 1.72 -9.89 2.97
N TYR A 86 1.56 -10.23 4.24
CA TYR A 86 2.54 -9.97 5.29
C TYR A 86 2.55 -11.16 6.23
N ASP A 87 3.68 -11.84 6.32
CA ASP A 87 3.91 -13.00 7.20
C ASP A 87 5.03 -12.73 8.24
N GLY A 88 5.23 -11.44 8.56
CA GLY A 88 6.41 -10.93 9.26
C GLY A 88 7.34 -10.15 8.33
N SER A 89 7.18 -10.35 7.02
CA SER A 89 7.76 -9.53 5.96
C SER A 89 6.73 -9.36 4.84
N ALA A 90 6.61 -8.15 4.29
CA ALA A 90 5.71 -7.89 3.17
C ALA A 90 6.18 -8.66 1.92
N TRP A 91 5.23 -9.22 1.18
CA TRP A 91 5.50 -10.00 -0.02
C TRP A 91 4.43 -9.82 -1.08
N GLU A 92 4.83 -9.97 -2.33
CA GLU A 92 3.96 -10.07 -3.50
C GLU A 92 4.34 -11.34 -4.27
N PHE A 93 3.35 -12.08 -4.74
CA PHE A 93 3.49 -13.27 -5.57
C PHE A 93 2.84 -12.99 -6.92
N TYR A 94 3.54 -13.40 -7.98
CA TYR A 94 3.10 -13.27 -9.35
C TYR A 94 3.20 -14.65 -9.99
N GLY A 95 2.05 -15.25 -10.35
CA GLY A 95 1.95 -16.58 -10.95
C GLY A 95 2.68 -16.68 -12.30
N ASP A 96 2.71 -15.57 -13.05
CA ASP A 96 3.56 -15.34 -14.20
C ASP A 96 4.40 -14.07 -13.96
N PRO A 97 5.75 -14.16 -13.90
CA PRO A 97 6.61 -15.29 -14.28
C PRO A 97 6.79 -16.39 -13.22
N GLY A 98 6.06 -16.36 -12.11
CA GLY A 98 6.22 -17.29 -10.99
C GLY A 98 7.35 -16.88 -10.06
N VAL A 99 7.23 -15.69 -9.47
CA VAL A 99 8.25 -15.07 -8.61
C VAL A 99 7.61 -14.58 -7.32
N VAL A 100 8.38 -14.65 -6.23
CA VAL A 100 8.04 -14.02 -4.96
C VAL A 100 8.93 -12.80 -4.73
N VAL A 101 8.31 -11.64 -4.59
CA VAL A 101 8.96 -10.37 -4.33
C VAL A 101 8.78 -10.03 -2.85
N ARG A 102 9.87 -10.04 -2.08
CA ARG A 102 9.87 -9.49 -0.71
C ARG A 102 10.05 -7.97 -0.79
N THR A 103 9.00 -7.22 -0.52
CA THR A 103 9.01 -5.76 -0.71
C THR A 103 9.74 -5.05 0.43
N VAL A 104 10.34 -3.90 0.12
CA VAL A 104 11.05 -3.02 1.05
C VAL A 104 10.58 -1.58 0.89
N GLY A 105 11.08 -0.67 1.74
CA GLY A 105 10.73 0.74 1.70
C GLY A 105 9.23 0.99 1.89
N ALA A 106 8.70 1.97 1.17
CA ALA A 106 7.31 2.43 1.32
C ALA A 106 6.27 1.31 1.09
N ALA A 107 6.50 0.42 0.12
CA ALA A 107 5.60 -0.71 -0.15
C ALA A 107 5.53 -1.67 1.06
N SER A 108 6.67 -1.95 1.68
CA SER A 108 6.75 -2.79 2.88
C SER A 108 6.11 -2.13 4.11
N SER A 109 6.30 -0.83 4.27
CA SER A 109 5.65 -0.04 5.33
C SER A 109 4.13 -0.07 5.19
N ALA A 110 3.60 0.21 3.99
CA ALA A 110 2.15 0.18 3.73
C ALA A 110 1.53 -1.18 4.05
N GLY A 111 2.19 -2.28 3.63
CA GLY A 111 1.75 -3.64 3.98
C GLY A 111 1.70 -3.88 5.50
N ARG A 112 2.70 -3.39 6.24
CA ARG A 112 2.83 -3.55 7.70
C ARG A 112 1.81 -2.76 8.51
N HIS A 113 1.51 -1.52 8.11
CA HIS A 113 0.62 -0.63 8.87
C HIS A 113 -0.80 -1.18 8.99
N ALA A 114 -1.23 -2.00 8.04
CA ALA A 114 -2.58 -2.57 7.96
C ALA A 114 -2.66 -4.05 8.45
N THR A 115 -1.78 -4.48 9.36
CA THR A 115 -1.72 -5.88 9.84
C THR A 115 -2.49 -6.13 11.13
N ASP A 116 -2.88 -5.08 11.85
CA ASP A 116 -3.58 -5.21 13.13
C ASP A 116 -5.09 -5.30 12.94
N ILE A 117 -5.68 -6.42 13.37
CA ILE A 117 -7.13 -6.67 13.34
C ILE A 117 -7.92 -5.57 14.06
N ASP A 118 -7.36 -5.00 15.13
CA ASP A 118 -8.05 -4.03 15.98
C ASP A 118 -7.83 -2.58 15.51
N GLY A 119 -6.96 -2.38 14.53
CA GLY A 119 -6.61 -1.09 13.95
C GLY A 119 -5.58 -0.28 14.77
N PRO A 120 -5.13 0.87 14.23
CA PRO A 120 -3.98 1.61 14.75
C PRO A 120 -4.16 2.16 16.16
N LEU A 121 -5.36 2.59 16.54
CA LEU A 121 -5.64 3.11 17.89
C LEU A 121 -5.38 2.06 18.98
N VAL A 122 -5.83 0.82 18.73
CA VAL A 122 -5.64 -0.29 19.67
C VAL A 122 -4.20 -0.78 19.64
N ALA A 123 -3.60 -0.88 18.46
CA ALA A 123 -2.19 -1.21 18.29
C ALA A 123 -1.29 -0.23 19.06
N ALA A 124 -1.58 1.07 18.96
CA ALA A 124 -0.82 2.11 19.63
C ALA A 124 -0.86 1.98 21.16
N LEU A 125 -2.04 1.73 21.75
CA LEU A 125 -2.15 1.45 23.19
C LEU A 125 -1.39 0.18 23.59
N ARG A 126 -1.57 -0.91 22.84
CA ARG A 126 -0.95 -2.21 23.14
C ARG A 126 0.58 -2.15 23.08
N ASN A 127 1.11 -1.41 22.11
CA ASN A 127 2.54 -1.33 21.83
C ASN A 127 3.23 -0.11 22.47
N GLY A 128 2.47 0.79 23.13
CA GLY A 128 3.00 2.00 23.76
C GLY A 128 3.51 3.05 22.77
N TRP A 129 2.86 3.20 21.62
CA TRP A 129 3.22 4.23 20.62
C TRP A 129 2.76 5.64 21.07
N ASP A 130 3.37 6.68 20.48
CA ASP A 130 2.97 8.07 20.74
C ASP A 130 1.60 8.34 20.11
N VAL A 131 0.62 8.66 20.96
CA VAL A 131 -0.71 9.10 20.53
C VAL A 131 -1.04 10.44 21.19
N LYS A 132 -1.32 11.44 20.35
CA LYS A 132 -1.67 12.79 20.80
C LYS A 132 -3.11 13.10 20.43
N LEU A 133 -3.91 13.52 21.41
CA LEU A 133 -5.20 14.15 21.12
C LEU A 133 -4.95 15.61 20.73
N ALA A 134 -5.12 15.93 19.45
CA ALA A 134 -4.86 17.26 18.90
C ALA A 134 -6.04 18.23 19.06
N GLY A 135 -7.26 17.71 19.22
CA GLY A 135 -8.46 18.54 19.39
C GLY A 135 -9.74 17.85 18.95
N ILE A 136 -10.74 18.65 18.61
CA ILE A 136 -12.01 18.20 18.02
C ILE A 136 -12.24 18.94 16.71
N GLU A 137 -12.42 18.20 15.61
CA GLU A 137 -12.65 18.74 14.28
C GLU A 137 -13.99 18.28 13.70
N PRO A 138 -14.58 19.04 12.75
CA PRO A 138 -15.74 18.58 12.00
C PRO A 138 -15.33 17.55 10.93
N VAL A 139 -16.16 16.53 10.77
CA VAL A 139 -16.04 15.48 9.74
C VAL A 139 -17.41 15.35 9.07
N GLY A 140 -17.66 16.19 8.06
CA GLY A 140 -19.01 16.34 7.52
C GLY A 140 -19.91 17.08 8.52
N ASP A 141 -21.02 16.48 8.90
CA ASP A 141 -21.97 16.98 9.91
C ASP A 141 -21.64 16.54 11.35
N ARG A 142 -20.67 15.64 11.51
CA ARG A 142 -20.27 15.08 12.81
C ARG A 142 -19.06 15.80 13.40
N ARG A 143 -18.85 15.65 14.71
CA ARG A 143 -17.66 16.12 15.43
C ARG A 143 -16.83 14.93 15.87
N ALA A 144 -15.52 15.00 15.64
CA ALA A 144 -14.59 13.93 16.01
C ALA A 144 -13.39 14.44 16.80
N TYR A 145 -12.97 13.65 17.78
CA TYR A 145 -11.65 13.74 18.39
C TYR A 145 -10.59 13.39 17.35
N LEU A 146 -9.61 14.28 17.16
CA LEU A 146 -8.46 14.05 16.29
C LEU A 146 -7.32 13.44 17.10
N LEU A 147 -7.08 12.14 16.93
CA LEU A 147 -5.91 11.47 17.48
C LEU A 147 -4.83 11.38 16.41
N VAL A 148 -3.61 11.78 16.75
CA VAL A 148 -2.44 11.68 15.89
C VAL A 148 -1.54 10.58 16.43
N ILE A 149 -1.38 9.52 15.66
CA ILE A 149 -0.52 8.38 15.96
C ILE A 149 0.79 8.55 15.18
N THR A 150 1.92 8.42 15.86
CA THR A 150 3.24 8.29 15.22
C THR A 150 3.73 6.85 15.36
N MET A 151 3.80 6.13 14.25
CA MET A 151 4.26 4.75 14.20
C MET A 151 5.80 4.65 14.32
N PRO A 152 6.37 3.47 14.66
CA PRO A 152 7.81 3.32 14.87
C PRO A 152 8.70 3.68 13.68
N ASP A 153 8.19 3.62 12.45
CA ASP A 153 8.91 4.02 11.23
C ASP A 153 8.74 5.51 10.89
N GLY A 154 8.12 6.29 11.78
CA GLY A 154 7.88 7.72 11.62
C GLY A 154 6.64 8.05 10.79
N PHE A 155 5.88 7.05 10.34
CA PHE A 155 4.61 7.28 9.66
C PHE A 155 3.60 7.92 10.61
N VAL A 156 2.92 8.97 10.14
CA VAL A 156 1.93 9.72 10.91
C VAL A 156 0.56 9.44 10.35
N GLN A 157 -0.31 8.94 11.22
CA GLN A 157 -1.71 8.64 10.91
C GLN A 157 -2.62 9.44 11.84
N GLN A 158 -3.68 10.00 11.26
CA GLN A 158 -4.72 10.71 12.00
C GLN A 158 -5.99 9.86 12.04
N GLU A 159 -6.51 9.67 13.24
CA GLU A 159 -7.72 8.88 13.52
C GLU A 159 -8.79 9.83 14.07
N LEU A 160 -9.93 9.92 13.39
CA LEU A 160 -11.02 10.82 13.74
C LEU A 160 -12.17 10.02 14.36
N VAL A 161 -12.20 10.01 15.69
CA VAL A 161 -13.18 9.26 16.49
C VAL A 161 -14.35 10.15 16.86
N ASP A 162 -15.57 9.77 16.47
CA ASP A 162 -16.77 10.55 16.73
C ASP A 162 -17.02 10.79 18.22
N THR A 163 -17.42 12.02 18.58
CA THR A 163 -17.60 12.41 19.98
C THR A 163 -18.85 11.83 20.64
N GLU A 164 -19.82 11.34 19.87
CA GLU A 164 -21.09 10.81 20.36
C GLU A 164 -21.08 9.28 20.39
N THR A 165 -20.73 8.63 19.27
CA THR A 165 -20.73 7.17 19.16
C THR A 165 -19.42 6.54 19.59
N SER A 166 -18.34 7.32 19.74
CA SER A 166 -16.98 6.82 20.00
C SER A 166 -16.47 5.84 18.94
N LEU A 167 -17.06 5.83 17.74
CA LEU A 167 -16.59 5.03 16.61
C LEU A 167 -15.71 5.89 15.70
N LEU A 168 -14.77 5.24 15.02
CA LEU A 168 -13.99 5.90 13.98
C LEU A 168 -14.93 6.33 12.85
N ILE A 169 -14.75 7.53 12.32
CA ILE A 169 -15.55 8.03 11.18
C ILE A 169 -14.69 8.56 10.04
N ALA A 170 -13.42 8.83 10.30
CA ALA A 170 -12.45 9.08 9.25
C ALA A 170 -11.02 8.76 9.69
N GLU A 171 -10.17 8.47 8.71
CA GLU A 171 -8.72 8.39 8.82
C GLU A 171 -8.08 9.40 7.87
N ARG A 172 -6.93 9.98 8.23
CA ARG A 172 -6.13 10.81 7.31
C ARG A 172 -4.67 10.48 7.41
N HIS A 173 -4.00 10.43 6.28
CA HIS A 173 -2.56 10.27 6.23
C HIS A 173 -2.03 10.86 4.92
N ALA A 174 -0.71 10.84 4.76
CA ALA A 174 -0.08 11.24 3.51
C ALA A 174 0.83 10.13 3.01
N ALA A 175 0.52 9.60 1.83
CA ALA A 175 1.24 8.50 1.19
C ALA A 175 1.15 8.61 -0.35
N PRO A 176 2.08 7.98 -1.09
CA PRO A 176 1.90 7.73 -2.52
C PRO A 176 0.73 6.77 -2.76
N ILE A 177 -0.13 7.06 -3.74
CA ILE A 177 -1.22 6.14 -4.16
C ILE A 177 -0.65 4.90 -4.86
N HIS A 178 0.41 5.08 -5.64
CA HIS A 178 1.14 4.02 -6.33
C HIS A 178 2.64 4.20 -6.15
N ALA A 179 3.43 3.15 -6.39
CA ALA A 179 4.87 3.14 -6.09
C ALA A 179 5.70 4.25 -6.77
N PHE A 180 5.25 4.77 -7.91
CA PHE A 180 5.88 5.89 -8.62
C PHE A 180 5.04 7.18 -8.57
N GLY A 181 3.96 7.17 -7.79
CA GLY A 181 3.05 8.30 -7.67
C GLY A 181 3.57 9.36 -6.72
N GLU A 182 3.09 10.59 -6.92
CA GLU A 182 3.30 11.66 -5.95
C GLU A 182 2.60 11.33 -4.63
N LYS A 183 3.20 11.81 -3.55
CA LYS A 183 2.60 11.74 -2.22
C LYS A 183 1.39 12.68 -2.17
N VAL A 184 0.22 12.14 -1.85
CA VAL A 184 -0.99 12.92 -1.62
C VAL A 184 -1.40 12.82 -0.16
N THR A 185 -2.20 13.78 0.31
CA THR A 185 -2.89 13.67 1.60
C THR A 185 -4.32 13.24 1.33
N SER A 186 -4.74 12.14 1.95
CA SER A 186 -6.07 11.57 1.79
C SER A 186 -6.88 11.61 3.09
N GLU A 187 -8.20 11.57 2.94
CA GLU A 187 -9.16 11.30 3.99
C GLU A 187 -9.99 10.07 3.59
N GLU A 188 -9.95 9.03 4.38
CA GLU A 188 -10.83 7.87 4.25
C GLU A 188 -12.02 8.03 5.19
N ARG A 189 -13.24 8.04 4.64
CA ARG A 189 -14.49 8.03 5.40
C ARG A 189 -14.89 6.59 5.65
N VAL A 190 -15.12 6.25 6.92
CA VAL A 190 -15.49 4.89 7.34
C VAL A 190 -16.88 4.87 7.98
N GLY A 191 -17.63 3.79 7.78
CA GLY A 191 -19.01 3.69 8.27
C GLY A 191 -19.65 2.33 8.08
N ASP A 192 -20.98 2.29 8.17
CA ASP A 192 -21.78 1.06 8.11
C ASP A 192 -21.27 0.00 9.10
N TYR A 193 -21.22 0.38 10.37
CA TYR A 193 -20.73 -0.52 11.41
C TYR A 193 -21.73 -1.66 11.66
N ARG A 194 -21.25 -2.91 11.57
CA ARG A 194 -22.05 -4.10 11.83
C ARG A 194 -21.35 -5.04 12.80
N ASP A 195 -22.15 -5.82 13.51
CA ASP A 195 -21.69 -6.83 14.45
C ASP A 195 -21.08 -8.04 13.72
N VAL A 196 -19.90 -8.46 14.17
CA VAL A 196 -19.20 -9.68 13.78
C VAL A 196 -18.67 -10.32 15.06
N ASP A 197 -19.27 -11.43 15.48
CA ASP A 197 -18.95 -12.11 16.74
C ASP A 197 -18.93 -11.18 17.97
N GLY A 198 -19.88 -10.23 18.04
CA GLY A 198 -19.99 -9.31 19.16
C GLY A 198 -19.05 -8.11 19.12
N VAL A 199 -18.33 -7.91 18.01
CA VAL A 199 -17.45 -6.76 17.75
C VAL A 199 -17.93 -6.00 16.52
N LEU A 200 -18.00 -4.67 16.60
CA LEU A 200 -18.36 -3.82 15.48
C LEU A 200 -17.17 -3.62 14.52
N PHE A 201 -17.43 -3.82 13.22
CA PHE A 201 -16.51 -3.52 12.12
C PHE A 201 -17.18 -2.60 11.11
N ALA A 202 -16.41 -1.71 10.49
CA ALA A 202 -16.89 -0.87 9.39
C ALA A 202 -17.05 -1.73 8.12
N PHE A 203 -18.14 -1.53 7.39
CA PHE A 203 -18.40 -2.20 6.11
C PHE A 203 -18.25 -1.25 4.92
N SER A 204 -18.15 0.05 5.15
CA SER A 204 -18.06 1.05 4.08
C SER A 204 -16.86 1.95 4.28
N HIS A 205 -16.10 2.13 3.21
CA HIS A 205 -14.84 2.85 3.15
C HIS A 205 -14.80 3.68 1.86
N ARG A 206 -14.47 4.95 1.98
CA ARG A 206 -14.36 5.86 0.83
C ARG A 206 -13.23 6.84 1.03
N GLU A 207 -12.19 6.69 0.21
CA GLU A 207 -11.00 7.52 0.29
C GLU A 207 -11.01 8.63 -0.76
N VAL A 208 -10.73 9.86 -0.32
CA VAL A 208 -10.61 11.04 -1.19
C VAL A 208 -9.29 11.74 -0.97
N GLU A 209 -8.74 12.30 -2.03
CA GLU A 209 -7.64 13.25 -1.94
C GLU A 209 -8.16 14.58 -1.38
N ILE A 210 -7.62 15.04 -0.25
CA ILE A 210 -8.13 16.23 0.44
C ILE A 210 -8.02 17.48 -0.43
N ALA A 211 -6.91 17.61 -1.18
CA ALA A 211 -6.63 18.79 -1.99
C ALA A 211 -7.60 18.97 -3.17
N THR A 212 -8.07 17.87 -3.75
CA THR A 212 -8.84 17.88 -5.02
C THR A 212 -10.28 17.41 -4.84
N GLY A 213 -10.60 16.73 -3.74
CA GLY A 213 -11.87 16.03 -3.53
C GLY A 213 -12.06 14.81 -4.44
N ARG A 214 -11.04 14.44 -5.22
CA ARG A 214 -11.08 13.30 -6.12
C ARG A 214 -11.16 12.01 -5.31
N VAL A 215 -12.08 11.12 -5.70
CA VAL A 215 -12.16 9.77 -5.15
C VAL A 215 -10.92 8.99 -5.55
N LEU A 216 -10.21 8.47 -4.55
CA LEU A 216 -9.07 7.59 -4.75
C LEU A 216 -9.57 6.17 -4.92
N ASN A 217 -10.29 5.67 -3.92
CA ASN A 217 -10.90 4.35 -3.95
C ASN A 217 -12.16 4.29 -3.07
N GLU A 218 -12.95 3.24 -3.30
CA GLU A 218 -14.10 2.87 -2.48
C GLU A 218 -14.04 1.36 -2.21
N MET A 219 -14.30 0.98 -0.97
CA MET A 219 -14.43 -0.41 -0.55
C MET A 219 -15.76 -0.59 0.21
N GLN A 220 -16.56 -1.54 -0.26
CA GLN A 220 -17.80 -1.95 0.40
C GLN A 220 -17.72 -3.45 0.70
N TRP A 221 -17.56 -3.77 1.98
CA TRP A 221 -17.64 -5.14 2.46
C TRP A 221 -19.08 -5.64 2.40
N THR A 222 -19.26 -6.86 1.94
CA THR A 222 -20.53 -7.58 1.95
C THR A 222 -20.56 -8.62 3.06
N SER A 223 -19.40 -9.14 3.45
CA SER A 223 -19.23 -10.10 4.54
C SER A 223 -17.90 -9.89 5.26
N ILE A 224 -17.93 -10.06 6.58
CA ILE A 224 -16.75 -10.26 7.41
C ILE A 224 -17.03 -11.48 8.27
N VAL A 225 -16.18 -12.50 8.21
CA VAL A 225 -16.29 -13.71 9.05
C VAL A 225 -15.09 -13.81 9.97
N ALA A 226 -15.34 -14.15 11.23
CA ALA A 226 -14.30 -14.29 12.24
C ALA A 226 -13.94 -15.75 12.48
N ASN A 227 -12.67 -15.99 12.85
CA ASN A 227 -12.18 -17.24 13.42
C ASN A 227 -12.34 -18.51 12.56
N THR A 228 -12.51 -18.37 11.23
CA THR A 228 -12.59 -19.53 10.32
C THR A 228 -11.21 -20.02 9.83
N VAL A 229 -10.17 -19.20 9.96
CA VAL A 229 -8.80 -19.52 9.50
C VAL A 229 -7.89 -19.75 10.69
N SER A 230 -7.18 -20.88 10.71
CA SER A 230 -6.28 -21.26 11.81
C SER A 230 -4.86 -21.60 11.38
N ASP A 231 -4.64 -21.91 10.09
CA ASP A 231 -3.30 -22.18 9.57
C ASP A 231 -2.66 -20.90 9.04
N ALA A 232 -1.64 -20.40 9.73
CA ALA A 232 -0.91 -19.21 9.33
C ALA A 232 -0.20 -19.37 7.97
N LYS A 233 0.02 -20.60 7.49
CA LYS A 233 0.70 -20.85 6.21
C LYS A 233 -0.04 -20.24 5.00
N VAL A 234 -1.37 -20.08 5.08
CA VAL A 234 -2.17 -19.48 3.99
C VAL A 234 -1.85 -17.99 3.76
N PHE A 235 -1.17 -17.34 4.71
CA PHE A 235 -0.76 -15.93 4.63
C PHE A 235 0.69 -15.77 4.15
N SER A 236 1.35 -16.86 3.79
CA SER A 236 2.69 -16.85 3.19
C SER A 236 2.60 -17.13 1.69
N PRO A 237 3.63 -16.76 0.90
CA PRO A 237 3.67 -17.07 -0.52
C PRO A 237 3.45 -18.56 -0.78
N PRO A 238 2.81 -18.93 -1.90
CA PRO A 238 2.59 -20.34 -2.21
C PRO A 238 3.91 -21.11 -2.31
N ASP A 239 3.86 -22.39 -2.00
CA ASP A 239 5.02 -23.28 -2.13
C ASP A 239 4.90 -24.11 -3.41
N TRP A 240 5.87 -24.00 -4.31
CA TRP A 240 5.90 -24.76 -5.54
C TRP A 240 7.34 -25.06 -5.99
N ASN A 241 7.46 -26.09 -6.84
CA ASN A 241 8.73 -26.44 -7.46
C ASN A 241 9.07 -25.44 -8.56
N ARG A 242 10.00 -24.55 -8.26
CA ARG A 242 10.47 -23.51 -9.20
C ARG A 242 11.16 -24.12 -10.40
N THR A 243 10.96 -23.54 -11.58
CA THR A 243 11.79 -23.82 -12.75
C THR A 243 13.21 -23.25 -12.57
N PRO A 244 14.20 -23.62 -13.41
CA PRO A 244 15.52 -22.98 -13.38
C PRO A 244 15.43 -21.46 -13.56
N LEU A 245 14.56 -20.97 -14.44
CA LEU A 245 14.33 -19.53 -14.64
C LEU A 245 13.78 -18.89 -13.36
N GLN A 246 12.74 -19.46 -12.76
CA GLN A 246 12.11 -18.88 -11.56
C GLN A 246 13.06 -18.80 -10.37
N ARG A 247 13.85 -19.86 -10.11
CA ARG A 247 14.90 -19.82 -9.07
C ARG A 247 15.92 -18.71 -9.33
N PHE A 248 16.28 -18.53 -10.60
CA PHE A 248 17.22 -17.50 -11.00
C PHE A 248 16.63 -16.09 -10.83
N LEU A 249 15.36 -15.87 -11.19
CA LEU A 249 14.69 -14.58 -10.96
C LEU A 249 14.56 -14.24 -9.47
N ASP A 250 14.18 -15.22 -8.64
CA ASP A 250 14.15 -15.06 -7.18
C ASP A 250 15.55 -14.68 -6.63
N GLN A 251 16.61 -15.34 -7.12
CA GLN A 251 17.99 -15.05 -6.74
C GLN A 251 18.39 -13.63 -7.11
N LEU A 252 18.14 -13.18 -8.34
CA LEU A 252 18.48 -11.82 -8.76
C LEU A 252 17.80 -10.76 -7.89
N TYR A 253 16.54 -10.99 -7.54
CA TYR A 253 15.82 -10.07 -6.67
C TYR A 253 16.34 -10.11 -5.22
N ALA A 254 16.75 -11.28 -4.72
CA ALA A 254 17.41 -11.38 -3.42
C ALA A 254 18.76 -10.63 -3.39
N GLU A 255 19.51 -10.66 -4.49
CA GLU A 255 20.80 -9.98 -4.66
C GLU A 255 20.67 -8.48 -4.98
N ARG A 256 19.45 -7.93 -5.11
CA ARG A 256 19.18 -6.60 -5.68
C ARG A 256 19.88 -5.42 -5.03
N ALA A 257 20.48 -5.56 -3.86
CA ALA A 257 21.29 -4.51 -3.22
C ALA A 257 22.74 -4.48 -3.74
N ASP A 258 23.20 -5.51 -4.45
CA ASP A 258 24.55 -5.66 -4.98
C ASP A 258 24.52 -5.80 -6.51
N ALA A 259 24.85 -4.70 -7.19
CA ALA A 259 24.87 -4.63 -8.64
C ALA A 259 25.86 -5.59 -9.31
N ASP A 260 26.98 -5.88 -8.64
CA ASP A 260 28.01 -6.72 -9.23
C ASP A 260 27.64 -8.20 -9.07
N ALA A 261 27.02 -8.58 -7.94
CA ALA A 261 26.41 -9.89 -7.77
C ALA A 261 25.28 -10.15 -8.79
N VAL A 262 24.33 -9.23 -8.92
CA VAL A 262 23.22 -9.33 -9.90
C VAL A 262 23.75 -9.57 -11.32
N LEU A 263 24.74 -8.79 -11.77
CA LEU A 263 25.32 -8.94 -13.10
C LEU A 263 26.13 -10.24 -13.25
N TRP A 264 26.83 -10.67 -12.20
CA TRP A 264 27.55 -11.93 -12.19
C TRP A 264 26.58 -13.10 -12.37
N SER A 265 25.55 -13.17 -11.53
CA SER A 265 24.50 -14.19 -11.59
C SER A 265 23.80 -14.22 -12.95
N TYR A 266 23.47 -13.04 -13.52
CA TYR A 266 22.86 -12.95 -14.84
C TYR A 266 23.72 -13.55 -15.95
N ARG A 267 25.00 -13.14 -16.01
CA ARG A 267 25.95 -13.65 -17.02
C ARG A 267 26.21 -15.14 -16.85
N ASP A 268 26.32 -15.61 -15.62
CA ASP A 268 26.54 -17.02 -15.32
C ASP A 268 25.36 -17.89 -15.73
N PHE A 269 24.14 -17.45 -15.45
CA PHE A 269 22.92 -18.13 -15.88
C PHE A 269 22.83 -18.20 -17.40
N LYS A 270 23.04 -17.09 -18.12
CA LYS A 270 23.04 -17.08 -19.61
C LYS A 270 24.10 -18.00 -20.19
N ARG A 271 25.28 -18.09 -19.56
CA ARG A 271 26.38 -18.97 -19.98
C ARG A 271 26.08 -20.45 -19.76
N THR A 272 25.45 -20.79 -18.65
CA THR A 272 25.21 -22.20 -18.24
C THR A 272 23.86 -22.74 -18.72
N GLN A 273 22.89 -21.87 -19.01
CA GLN A 273 21.54 -22.18 -19.47
C GLN A 273 21.18 -21.40 -20.75
N PRO A 274 21.97 -21.48 -21.83
CA PRO A 274 21.82 -20.60 -23.00
C PRO A 274 20.51 -20.77 -23.78
N SER A 275 19.78 -21.86 -23.55
CA SER A 275 18.49 -22.14 -24.21
C SER A 275 17.28 -21.55 -23.48
N ILE A 276 17.44 -21.08 -22.24
CA ILE A 276 16.36 -20.48 -21.46
C ILE A 276 16.27 -19.00 -21.82
N ASP A 277 15.11 -18.59 -22.31
CA ASP A 277 14.81 -17.18 -22.52
C ASP A 277 14.63 -16.48 -21.16
N THR A 278 15.36 -15.39 -20.96
CA THR A 278 15.35 -14.59 -19.73
C THR A 278 14.65 -13.25 -19.93
N HIS A 279 14.30 -12.89 -21.16
CA HIS A 279 13.91 -11.54 -21.55
C HIS A 279 12.83 -10.92 -20.66
N ASP A 280 11.65 -11.55 -20.60
CA ASP A 280 10.50 -11.02 -19.86
C ASP A 280 10.68 -11.18 -18.34
N GLY A 281 11.35 -12.24 -17.90
CA GLY A 281 11.68 -12.44 -16.48
C GLY A 281 12.60 -11.34 -15.95
N ILE A 282 13.61 -10.92 -16.72
CA ILE A 282 14.53 -9.86 -16.34
C ILE A 282 13.88 -8.49 -16.43
N ALA A 283 13.02 -8.27 -17.44
CA ALA A 283 12.17 -7.08 -17.51
C ALA A 283 11.32 -6.94 -16.23
N PHE A 284 10.69 -8.04 -15.79
CA PHE A 284 9.93 -8.09 -14.56
C PHE A 284 10.78 -7.81 -13.31
N ILE A 285 11.90 -8.52 -13.11
CA ILE A 285 12.77 -8.32 -11.94
C ILE A 285 13.34 -6.90 -11.91
N GLY A 286 13.84 -6.38 -13.03
CA GLY A 286 14.36 -5.03 -13.12
C GLY A 286 13.29 -3.98 -12.78
N TYR A 287 12.04 -4.18 -13.20
CA TYR A 287 10.92 -3.32 -12.78
C TYR A 287 10.70 -3.34 -11.26
N GLN A 288 10.67 -4.53 -10.65
CA GLN A 288 10.48 -4.65 -9.20
C GLN A 288 11.63 -3.99 -8.42
N MET A 289 12.86 -4.12 -8.89
CA MET A 289 14.01 -3.43 -8.31
C MET A 289 13.87 -1.90 -8.39
N LEU A 290 13.42 -1.35 -9.53
CA LEU A 290 13.13 0.09 -9.65
C LEU A 290 12.03 0.53 -8.67
N LYS A 291 10.96 -0.27 -8.53
CA LYS A 291 9.84 -0.03 -7.59
C LYS A 291 10.35 0.04 -6.14
N MET A 292 11.37 -0.74 -5.79
CA MET A 292 11.97 -0.77 -4.46
C MET A 292 13.05 0.29 -4.23
N GLY A 293 13.41 1.06 -5.26
CA GLY A 293 14.48 2.07 -5.20
C GLY A 293 15.89 1.52 -5.45
N ASP A 294 16.02 0.26 -5.87
CA ASP A 294 17.29 -0.40 -6.21
C ASP A 294 17.78 0.02 -7.61
N VAL A 295 17.87 1.34 -7.85
CA VAL A 295 17.98 1.96 -9.18
C VAL A 295 19.26 1.57 -9.91
N VAL A 296 20.41 1.61 -9.24
CA VAL A 296 21.71 1.28 -9.83
C VAL A 296 21.79 -0.18 -10.33
N PRO A 297 21.53 -1.19 -9.48
CA PRO A 297 21.55 -2.59 -9.91
C PRO A 297 20.46 -2.90 -10.95
N ALA A 298 19.27 -2.30 -10.83
CA ALA A 298 18.21 -2.45 -11.83
C ALA A 298 18.63 -1.91 -13.20
N THR A 299 19.24 -0.73 -13.24
CA THR A 299 19.71 -0.10 -14.48
C THR A 299 20.75 -0.98 -15.16
N LYS A 300 21.76 -1.46 -14.41
CA LYS A 300 22.78 -2.38 -14.94
C LYS A 300 22.18 -3.67 -15.48
N LEU A 301 21.23 -4.26 -14.77
CA LEU A 301 20.55 -5.49 -15.20
C LEU A 301 19.73 -5.26 -16.49
N LEU A 302 18.99 -4.16 -16.57
CA LEU A 302 18.19 -3.81 -17.74
C LEU A 302 19.04 -3.35 -18.93
N GLU A 303 20.20 -2.74 -18.72
CA GLU A 303 21.21 -2.49 -19.75
C GLU A 303 21.68 -3.81 -20.38
N ALA A 304 21.98 -4.81 -19.54
CA ALA A 304 22.38 -6.14 -20.01
C ALA A 304 21.23 -6.86 -20.76
N ASN A 305 20.01 -6.80 -20.26
CA ASN A 305 18.83 -7.37 -20.93
C ASN A 305 18.61 -6.72 -22.31
N ALA A 306 18.66 -5.40 -22.39
CA ALA A 306 18.52 -4.65 -23.63
C ALA A 306 19.63 -4.96 -24.65
N ALA A 307 20.85 -5.29 -24.20
CA ALA A 307 21.95 -5.70 -25.06
C ALA A 307 21.75 -7.12 -25.63
N ASP A 308 21.20 -8.04 -24.83
CA ASP A 308 20.94 -9.42 -25.24
C ASP A 308 19.68 -9.54 -26.11
N TYR A 309 18.71 -8.63 -25.95
CA TYR A 309 17.45 -8.59 -26.70
C TYR A 309 17.27 -7.25 -27.44
N PRO A 310 18.15 -6.91 -28.41
CA PRO A 310 18.17 -5.58 -29.05
C PRO A 310 16.96 -5.27 -29.92
N HIS A 311 16.16 -6.28 -30.29
CA HIS A 311 14.97 -6.16 -31.12
C HIS A 311 13.66 -6.26 -30.31
N ALA A 312 13.73 -6.23 -28.98
CA ALA A 312 12.56 -6.24 -28.12
C ALA A 312 12.19 -4.81 -27.69
N ALA A 313 10.97 -4.37 -28.04
CA ALA A 313 10.49 -3.03 -27.71
C ALA A 313 10.30 -2.83 -26.20
N ASN A 314 9.84 -3.85 -25.48
CA ASN A 314 9.73 -3.83 -24.01
C ASN A 314 11.10 -3.74 -23.34
N ALA A 315 12.13 -4.49 -23.76
CA ALA A 315 13.48 -4.32 -23.22
C ALA A 315 14.03 -2.90 -23.38
N ALA A 316 13.80 -2.26 -24.54
CA ALA A 316 14.15 -0.86 -24.75
C ALA A 316 13.34 0.08 -23.83
N PHE A 317 12.04 -0.14 -23.72
CA PHE A 317 11.17 0.65 -22.84
C PHE A 317 11.57 0.53 -21.36
N ASP A 318 11.84 -0.68 -20.88
CA ASP A 318 12.20 -0.93 -19.47
C ASP A 318 13.55 -0.31 -19.12
N LEU A 319 14.52 -0.33 -20.04
CA LEU A 319 15.77 0.42 -19.90
C LEU A 319 15.52 1.94 -19.88
N GLY A 320 14.64 2.44 -20.74
CA GLY A 320 14.23 3.84 -20.72
C GLY A 320 13.64 4.26 -19.37
N ARG A 321 12.79 3.42 -18.78
CA ARG A 321 12.25 3.62 -17.43
C ARG A 321 13.34 3.61 -16.37
N ALA A 322 14.32 2.70 -16.47
CA ALA A 322 15.44 2.67 -15.54
C ALA A 322 16.27 3.96 -15.58
N TYR A 323 16.58 4.46 -16.78
CA TYR A 323 17.26 5.74 -16.95
C TYR A 323 16.44 6.91 -16.44
N GLU A 324 15.13 6.89 -16.64
CA GLU A 324 14.25 7.92 -16.11
C GLU A 324 14.27 7.95 -14.58
N THR A 325 14.13 6.79 -13.92
CA THR A 325 14.24 6.67 -12.46
C THR A 325 15.64 7.09 -11.98
N ALA A 326 16.69 6.83 -12.76
CA ALA A 326 18.05 7.29 -12.50
C ALA A 326 18.30 8.78 -12.82
N SER A 327 17.26 9.56 -13.18
CA SER A 327 17.35 10.96 -13.58
C SER A 327 18.24 11.21 -14.82
N ARG A 328 18.44 10.19 -15.65
CA ARG A 328 19.18 10.23 -16.93
C ARG A 328 18.22 10.48 -18.09
N THR A 329 17.53 11.63 -18.10
CA THR A 329 16.42 11.94 -19.02
C THR A 329 16.77 11.79 -20.50
N ALA A 330 17.97 12.24 -20.92
CA ALA A 330 18.38 12.13 -22.32
C ALA A 330 18.54 10.68 -22.77
N ASP A 331 19.05 9.81 -21.89
CA ASP A 331 19.16 8.38 -22.16
C ASP A 331 17.76 7.74 -22.19
N ALA A 332 16.89 8.09 -21.24
CA ALA A 332 15.50 7.62 -21.22
C ALA A 332 14.76 7.92 -22.54
N ILE A 333 14.85 9.16 -23.02
CA ILE A 333 14.24 9.59 -24.30
C ILE A 333 14.75 8.73 -25.46
N ARG A 334 16.06 8.50 -25.54
CA ARG A 334 16.65 7.68 -26.61
C ARG A 334 16.11 6.26 -26.59
N GLU A 335 16.00 5.64 -25.41
CA GLU A 335 15.52 4.26 -25.31
C GLU A 335 14.01 4.13 -25.55
N TYR A 336 13.21 5.11 -25.13
CA TYR A 336 11.79 5.16 -25.50
C TYR A 336 11.58 5.36 -27.00
N GLN A 337 12.41 6.19 -27.65
CA GLN A 337 12.41 6.31 -29.11
C GLN A 337 12.85 5.01 -29.80
N ARG A 338 13.81 4.30 -29.22
CA ARG A 338 14.23 2.97 -29.70
C ARG A 338 13.08 1.97 -29.61
N ALA A 339 12.35 1.94 -28.50
CA ALA A 339 11.16 1.11 -28.34
C ALA A 339 10.12 1.38 -29.44
N LEU A 340 9.86 2.66 -29.77
CA LEU A 340 8.95 3.04 -30.86
C LEU A 340 9.50 2.78 -32.27
N THR A 341 10.83 2.70 -32.42
CA THR A 341 11.45 2.30 -33.70
C THR A 341 11.25 0.81 -33.95
N ILE A 342 11.30 0.00 -32.89
CA ILE A 342 11.08 -1.45 -32.93
C ILE A 342 9.58 -1.75 -33.09
N ASP A 343 8.75 -1.13 -32.27
CA ASP A 343 7.27 -1.22 -32.32
C ASP A 343 6.65 0.19 -32.26
N PRO A 344 6.24 0.75 -33.42
CA PRO A 344 5.58 2.05 -33.49
C PRO A 344 4.27 2.16 -32.71
N THR A 345 3.66 1.04 -32.33
CA THR A 345 2.39 0.99 -31.60
C THR A 345 2.55 0.88 -30.09
N TYR A 346 3.80 0.86 -29.57
CA TYR A 346 4.10 0.70 -28.16
C TYR A 346 3.64 1.90 -27.31
N ALA A 347 2.35 1.89 -26.93
CA ALA A 347 1.66 3.03 -26.33
C ALA A 347 2.33 3.57 -25.05
N ARG A 348 2.92 2.68 -24.24
CA ARG A 348 3.63 3.07 -23.02
C ARG A 348 4.86 3.94 -23.29
N ALA A 349 5.62 3.65 -24.34
CA ALA A 349 6.79 4.46 -24.73
C ALA A 349 6.36 5.83 -25.27
N LYS A 350 5.28 5.87 -26.07
CA LYS A 350 4.69 7.13 -26.54
C LYS A 350 4.26 8.02 -25.37
N ALA A 351 3.50 7.46 -24.42
CA ALA A 351 3.06 8.19 -23.23
C ALA A 351 4.23 8.69 -22.38
N ALA A 352 5.30 7.89 -22.23
CA ALA A 352 6.49 8.30 -21.50
C ALA A 352 7.21 9.48 -22.18
N LEU A 353 7.35 9.47 -23.51
CA LEU A 353 7.96 10.58 -24.26
C LEU A 353 7.12 11.86 -24.19
N GLU A 354 5.79 11.76 -24.25
CA GLU A 354 4.89 12.92 -24.14
C GLU A 354 4.98 13.58 -22.76
N ARG A 355 5.28 12.80 -21.72
CA ARG A 355 5.44 13.28 -20.34
C ARG A 355 6.82 13.91 -20.08
N LEU A 356 7.87 13.45 -20.76
CA LEU A 356 9.24 13.89 -20.47
C LEU A 356 9.60 15.26 -21.10
N PRO A 357 10.21 16.19 -20.34
CA PRO A 357 10.66 17.46 -20.88
C PRO A 357 11.80 17.24 -21.89
N GLY A 358 11.74 17.92 -23.03
CA GLY A 358 12.75 17.82 -24.09
C GLY A 358 12.37 16.93 -25.28
N HIS A 359 11.23 16.22 -25.23
CA HIS A 359 10.65 15.61 -26.43
C HIS A 359 10.04 16.70 -27.33
N VAL A 360 10.77 17.11 -28.37
CA VAL A 360 10.20 17.96 -29.43
C VAL A 360 9.23 17.08 -30.21
N ARG A 361 7.92 17.38 -30.12
CA ARG A 361 6.91 16.78 -31.01
C ARG A 361 7.41 16.99 -32.44
N GLY A 362 7.76 15.90 -33.11
CA GLY A 362 8.11 15.97 -34.53
C GLY A 362 6.96 16.65 -35.26
N SER A 363 7.21 17.85 -35.77
CA SER A 363 6.31 18.52 -36.69
C SER A 363 6.12 17.57 -37.87
N VAL A 364 4.92 17.00 -37.99
CA VAL A 364 4.44 16.50 -39.28
C VAL A 364 4.43 17.74 -40.17
N ARG A 365 5.44 17.89 -41.05
CA ARG A 365 5.31 18.82 -42.16
C ARG A 365 4.21 18.27 -43.07
N PRO A 366 3.30 19.13 -43.55
CA PRO A 366 2.13 18.73 -44.33
C PRO A 366 2.50 17.98 -45.62
#